data_AF-A0A8S3XDZ3-F1
#
_entry.id   AF-A0A8S3XDZ3-F1
#
_cell.length_a   1.000
_cell.length_b   1.000
_cell.length_c   1.000
_cell.angle_alpha   90.00
_cell.angle_beta   90.00
_cell.angle_gamma   90.00
#
_symmetry.space_group_name_H-M   'P 1'
#
loop_
_entity.id
_entity.type
_entity.pdbx_description
1 polymer ?
#
loop_
_entity_poly.entity_id
_entity_poly.type
_entity_poly.pdbx_seq_one_letter_code
_entity_poly.pdbx_strand_id
1 'polypeptide(L)'
;MRTKKKKRENYHAKKRLIKDLNPKERYNARVIWRLRKKTQRERARNLNRVLDVKPPSSPRLQEDNLQNNVVQNKNDDIDREQNLCASPTVSEASKRGRKKVKRDRSKIYRENIILRKENQKLKQKYEKYKKKLQRTTKTLEKKEKKTTEKEKYETLITWNFFEAGHGKGPADVIGGFLKRKADEIVAAGTDVPKAEKFFEVLKGKSKIQLYMVIQETIEATGEQLPKNIKPLQGTLQVHQIFTEICGELKYRTLGCFCNRSFCGCLQPKIYRPLKDSLHNILDMNVDEIDTDMSDSGSDNIPLSRLQHENEINVPDLFQPRKQTVYDLIYSPKDYDNEPDNDTNRFLWE
;
A
#
# COMPACT_ATOMS: atom_id res chain seq x y z
N MET A 1 -21.36 -36.03 4.44
CA MET A 1 -22.45 -35.22 3.80
C MET A 1 -23.05 -34.12 4.68
N ARG A 2 -23.08 -34.23 6.02
CA ARG A 2 -23.70 -33.24 6.93
C ARG A 2 -23.19 -31.79 6.81
N THR A 3 -21.92 -31.58 6.48
CA THR A 3 -21.31 -30.24 6.36
C THR A 3 -21.80 -29.45 5.13
N LYS A 4 -22.22 -30.12 4.05
CA LYS A 4 -22.76 -29.46 2.86
C LYS A 4 -24.21 -28.99 3.06
N LYS A 5 -25.00 -29.74 3.85
CA LYS A 5 -26.39 -29.39 4.20
C LYS A 5 -26.44 -28.13 5.06
N LYS A 6 -25.64 -28.07 6.14
CA LYS A 6 -25.55 -26.91 7.03
C LYS A 6 -25.08 -25.63 6.31
N LYS A 7 -24.19 -25.75 5.31
CA LYS A 7 -23.76 -24.61 4.46
C LYS A 7 -24.87 -24.11 3.54
N ARG A 8 -25.72 -25.00 2.99
CA ARG A 8 -26.89 -24.60 2.19
C ARG A 8 -27.92 -23.89 3.06
N GLU A 9 -28.24 -24.43 4.23
CA GLU A 9 -29.20 -23.82 5.16
C GLU A 9 -28.75 -22.41 5.60
N ASN A 10 -27.48 -22.24 5.98
CA ASN A 10 -26.92 -20.92 6.29
C ASN A 10 -26.89 -19.95 5.10
N TYR A 11 -26.73 -20.46 3.88
CA TYR A 11 -26.77 -19.62 2.67
C TYR A 11 -28.19 -19.12 2.38
N HIS A 12 -29.20 -19.95 2.61
CA HIS A 12 -30.61 -19.57 2.46
C HIS A 12 -31.10 -18.66 3.60
N ALA A 13 -30.69 -18.90 4.84
CA ALA A 13 -31.02 -18.05 5.99
C ALA A 13 -30.45 -16.61 5.88
N LYS A 14 -29.36 -16.42 5.12
CA LYS A 14 -28.74 -15.10 4.90
C LYS A 14 -29.24 -14.37 3.65
N LYS A 15 -30.15 -14.96 2.86
CA LYS A 15 -30.77 -14.27 1.74
C LYS A 15 -31.85 -13.33 2.27
N ARG A 16 -31.48 -12.08 2.50
CA ARG A 16 -32.46 -10.99 2.61
C ARG A 16 -33.13 -10.81 1.26
N LEU A 17 -34.46 -10.64 1.23
CA LEU A 17 -35.16 -10.33 0.00
C LEU A 17 -34.70 -8.95 -0.47
N ILE A 18 -34.74 -8.71 -1.79
CA ILE A 18 -34.37 -7.41 -2.37
C ILE A 18 -35.22 -6.26 -1.78
N LYS A 19 -36.43 -6.58 -1.33
CA LYS A 19 -37.35 -5.66 -0.67
C LYS A 19 -36.80 -5.15 0.68
N ASP A 20 -36.00 -5.94 1.38
CA ASP A 20 -35.52 -5.64 2.74
C ASP A 20 -34.17 -4.90 2.75
N LEU A 21 -33.58 -4.67 1.57
CA LEU A 21 -32.31 -3.96 1.41
C LEU A 21 -32.53 -2.44 1.44
N ASN A 22 -31.67 -1.74 2.18
CA ASN A 22 -31.62 -0.27 2.18
C ASN A 22 -31.30 0.25 0.76
N PRO A 23 -31.80 1.43 0.33
CA PRO A 23 -31.46 2.06 -0.95
C PRO A 23 -29.98 1.98 -1.36
N LYS A 24 -29.05 2.22 -0.41
CA LYS A 24 -27.60 2.12 -0.65
C LYS A 24 -27.15 0.70 -0.97
N GLU A 25 -27.70 -0.28 -0.29
CA GLU A 25 -27.41 -1.70 -0.51
C GLU A 25 -28.00 -2.19 -1.84
N ARG A 26 -29.20 -1.71 -2.22
CA ARG A 26 -29.79 -1.98 -3.55
C ARG A 26 -28.94 -1.40 -4.68
N TYR A 27 -28.36 -0.22 -4.49
CA TYR A 27 -27.40 0.35 -5.45
C TYR A 27 -26.16 -0.53 -5.58
N ASN A 28 -25.53 -0.89 -4.46
CA ASN A 28 -24.34 -1.76 -4.46
C ASN A 28 -24.62 -3.14 -5.10
N ALA A 29 -25.78 -3.74 -4.82
CA ALA A 29 -26.20 -5.00 -5.43
C ALA A 29 -26.33 -4.88 -6.95
N ARG A 30 -26.89 -3.77 -7.46
CA ARG A 30 -26.97 -3.49 -8.90
C ARG A 30 -25.58 -3.34 -9.53
N VAL A 31 -24.65 -2.64 -8.87
CA VAL A 31 -23.27 -2.48 -9.36
C VAL A 31 -22.55 -3.84 -9.43
N ILE A 32 -22.62 -4.64 -8.36
CA ILE A 32 -22.01 -5.98 -8.32
C ILE A 32 -22.59 -6.88 -9.41
N TRP A 33 -23.90 -6.83 -9.64
CA TRP A 33 -24.56 -7.61 -10.70
C TRP A 33 -24.07 -7.19 -12.09
N ARG A 34 -23.96 -5.88 -12.37
CA ARG A 34 -23.41 -5.37 -13.64
C ARG A 34 -21.97 -5.85 -13.87
N LEU A 35 -21.12 -5.79 -12.84
CA LEU A 35 -19.75 -6.29 -12.90
C LEU A 35 -19.69 -7.79 -13.21
N ARG A 36 -20.47 -8.61 -12.50
CA ARG A 36 -20.53 -10.07 -12.73
C ARG A 36 -21.00 -10.40 -14.15
N LYS A 37 -22.01 -9.68 -14.66
CA LYS A 37 -22.51 -9.85 -16.03
C LYS A 37 -21.46 -9.48 -17.08
N LYS A 38 -20.68 -8.42 -16.84
CA LYS A 38 -19.54 -8.04 -17.69
C LYS A 38 -18.47 -9.14 -17.71
N THR A 39 -18.05 -9.63 -16.55
CA THR A 39 -17.07 -10.72 -16.44
C THR A 39 -17.57 -12.01 -17.11
N GLN A 40 -18.85 -12.33 -17.00
CA GLN A 40 -19.44 -13.50 -17.67
C GLN A 40 -19.39 -13.37 -19.19
N ARG A 41 -19.69 -12.19 -19.73
CA ARG A 41 -19.58 -11.91 -21.18
C ARG A 41 -18.14 -12.00 -21.67
N GLU A 42 -17.18 -11.47 -20.93
CA GLU A 42 -15.75 -11.58 -21.26
C GLU A 42 -15.27 -13.04 -21.26
N ARG A 43 -15.71 -13.84 -20.27
CA ARG A 43 -15.41 -15.28 -20.25
C ARG A 43 -16.01 -16.00 -21.45
N ALA A 44 -17.24 -15.70 -21.82
CA ALA A 44 -17.88 -16.27 -23.01
C ALA A 44 -17.12 -15.89 -24.30
N ARG A 45 -16.71 -14.62 -24.45
CA ARG A 45 -15.87 -14.16 -25.58
C ARG A 45 -14.52 -14.86 -25.63
N ASN A 46 -13.85 -15.02 -24.48
CA ASN A 46 -12.58 -15.73 -24.41
C ASN A 46 -12.72 -17.21 -24.74
N LEU A 47 -13.82 -17.84 -24.30
CA LEU A 47 -14.10 -19.24 -24.62
C LEU A 47 -14.36 -19.43 -26.12
N ASN A 48 -15.14 -18.53 -26.73
CA ASN A 48 -15.33 -18.54 -28.19
C ASN A 48 -14.01 -18.31 -28.94
N ARG A 49 -13.15 -17.39 -28.48
CA ARG A 49 -11.80 -17.21 -29.06
C ARG A 49 -10.94 -18.45 -29.02
N VAL A 50 -11.07 -19.29 -27.98
CA VAL A 50 -10.33 -20.55 -27.86
C VAL A 50 -10.92 -21.61 -28.78
N LEU A 51 -12.25 -21.64 -28.95
CA LEU A 51 -12.94 -22.60 -29.83
C LEU A 51 -12.82 -22.24 -31.32
N ASP A 52 -12.70 -20.96 -31.67
CA ASP A 52 -12.53 -20.47 -33.04
C ASP A 52 -11.07 -20.59 -33.55
N VAL A 53 -10.14 -21.06 -32.72
CA VAL A 53 -8.82 -21.49 -33.21
C VAL A 53 -9.04 -22.77 -34.01
N LYS A 54 -9.24 -22.64 -35.33
CA LYS A 54 -9.10 -23.77 -36.25
C LYS A 54 -7.76 -24.44 -35.93
N PRO A 55 -7.73 -25.74 -35.60
CA PRO A 55 -6.48 -26.43 -35.39
C PRO A 55 -5.60 -26.21 -36.62
N PRO A 56 -4.31 -25.89 -36.48
CA PRO A 56 -3.42 -25.76 -37.63
C PRO A 56 -3.57 -27.03 -38.46
N SER A 57 -3.93 -26.86 -39.73
CA SER A 57 -4.03 -27.96 -40.69
C SER A 57 -2.81 -28.84 -40.51
N SER A 58 -3.03 -30.15 -40.32
CA SER A 58 -1.98 -31.14 -40.07
C SER A 58 -0.76 -30.87 -40.97
N PRO A 59 0.48 -31.04 -40.47
CA PRO A 59 1.68 -30.72 -41.23
C PRO A 59 1.60 -31.42 -42.58
N ARG A 60 1.35 -30.64 -43.64
CA ARG A 60 1.40 -31.12 -45.01
C ARG A 60 2.87 -31.44 -45.21
N LEU A 61 3.19 -32.73 -45.37
CA LEU A 61 4.51 -33.17 -45.78
C LEU A 61 4.82 -32.41 -47.08
N GLN A 62 5.69 -31.40 -46.97
CA GLN A 62 6.33 -30.79 -48.11
C GLN A 62 7.39 -31.80 -48.56
N GLU A 63 6.96 -32.74 -49.38
CA GLU A 63 7.84 -33.25 -50.42
C GLU A 63 7.98 -32.13 -51.47
N ASP A 64 9.20 -31.97 -51.96
CA ASP A 64 9.65 -31.07 -53.04
C ASP A 64 9.97 -29.61 -52.70
N ASN A 65 11.26 -29.37 -52.41
CA ASN A 65 12.14 -28.59 -53.30
C ASN A 65 13.58 -28.51 -52.74
N LEU A 66 14.40 -29.48 -53.13
CA LEU A 66 15.86 -29.34 -53.20
C LEU A 66 16.27 -29.50 -54.66
N GLN A 67 15.83 -28.55 -55.49
CA GLN A 67 16.43 -28.25 -56.78
C GLN A 67 16.66 -26.73 -56.81
N ASN A 68 17.92 -26.35 -56.58
CA ASN A 68 18.62 -25.21 -57.19
C ASN A 68 19.80 -24.81 -56.31
N ASN A 69 20.93 -25.49 -56.54
CA ASN A 69 22.26 -24.88 -56.55
C ASN A 69 23.17 -25.79 -57.40
N VAL A 70 22.94 -25.73 -58.71
CA VAL A 70 23.89 -26.18 -59.72
C VAL A 70 24.47 -24.91 -60.32
N VAL A 71 25.59 -24.46 -59.75
CA VAL A 71 26.59 -23.67 -60.50
C VAL A 71 27.64 -24.68 -60.96
N GLN A 72 27.89 -24.60 -62.25
CA GLN A 72 28.73 -25.44 -63.06
C GLN A 72 30.16 -25.51 -62.50
N ASN A 73 30.71 -26.72 -62.44
CA ASN A 73 32.03 -26.99 -62.96
C ASN A 73 32.06 -28.42 -63.52
N LYS A 74 32.22 -28.46 -64.85
CA LYS A 74 32.52 -29.64 -65.65
C LYS A 74 34.00 -30.00 -65.50
N ASN A 75 34.32 -31.20 -66.00
CA ASN A 75 35.64 -31.83 -66.20
C ASN A 75 35.98 -32.77 -65.02
N ASP A 76 36.17 -34.08 -65.17
CA ASP A 76 36.43 -34.90 -66.35
C ASP A 76 35.88 -36.32 -66.19
N ASP A 77 35.68 -36.94 -67.35
CA ASP A 77 35.42 -38.34 -67.61
C ASP A 77 36.36 -39.30 -66.85
N ILE A 78 35.83 -40.46 -66.47
CA ILE A 78 36.43 -41.78 -66.74
C ILE A 78 35.33 -42.84 -66.56
N ASP A 79 35.10 -43.58 -67.64
CA ASP A 79 34.31 -44.79 -67.75
C ASP A 79 34.63 -45.81 -66.64
N ARG A 80 33.60 -46.43 -66.04
CA ARG A 80 33.63 -47.88 -65.78
C ARG A 80 32.29 -48.49 -65.34
N GLU A 81 31.79 -49.32 -66.24
CA GLU A 81 31.25 -50.67 -66.00
C GLU A 81 30.11 -50.85 -64.99
N GLN A 82 28.98 -51.21 -65.58
CA GLN A 82 27.99 -52.17 -65.10
C GLN A 82 28.61 -53.21 -64.14
N ASN A 83 28.12 -53.27 -62.90
CA ASN A 83 28.30 -54.45 -62.07
C ASN A 83 27.05 -54.71 -61.23
N LEU A 84 26.27 -55.67 -61.72
CA LEU A 84 25.35 -56.50 -60.95
C LEU A 84 26.12 -57.06 -59.73
N CYS A 85 25.86 -56.56 -58.52
CA CYS A 85 26.37 -57.17 -57.32
C CYS A 85 25.24 -57.38 -56.33
N ALA A 86 24.86 -58.65 -56.22
CA ALA A 86 23.89 -59.16 -55.27
C ALA A 86 24.14 -58.59 -53.88
N SER A 87 23.09 -58.03 -53.30
CA SER A 87 23.04 -57.61 -51.90
C SER A 87 23.57 -58.74 -51.00
N PRO A 88 24.67 -58.51 -50.23
CA PRO A 88 25.19 -59.53 -49.35
C PRO A 88 24.11 -59.86 -48.33
N THR A 89 23.73 -61.13 -48.26
CA THR A 89 22.87 -61.67 -47.22
C THR A 89 23.49 -61.33 -45.87
N VAL A 90 22.96 -60.28 -45.25
CA VAL A 90 23.40 -59.75 -43.97
C VAL A 90 23.35 -60.89 -42.95
N SER A 91 24.53 -61.37 -42.56
CA SER A 91 24.71 -62.43 -41.58
C SER A 91 23.92 -62.10 -40.31
N GLU A 92 23.32 -63.12 -39.70
CA GLU A 92 22.42 -62.94 -38.55
C GLU A 92 23.07 -62.22 -37.36
N ALA A 93 24.41 -62.25 -37.26
CA ALA A 93 25.19 -61.50 -36.28
C ALA A 93 25.01 -59.97 -36.42
N SER A 94 24.98 -59.42 -37.65
CA SER A 94 24.74 -58.00 -37.93
C SER A 94 23.32 -57.55 -37.53
N LYS A 95 22.33 -58.44 -37.69
CA LYS A 95 20.94 -58.17 -37.25
C LYS A 95 20.81 -58.12 -35.72
N ARG A 96 21.65 -58.85 -34.97
CA ARG A 96 21.68 -58.80 -33.49
C ARG A 96 22.27 -57.47 -32.97
N GLY A 97 23.36 -56.98 -33.57
CA GLY A 97 23.97 -55.69 -33.21
C GLY A 97 23.04 -54.49 -33.41
N ARG A 98 22.35 -54.43 -34.57
CA ARG A 98 21.38 -53.35 -34.88
C ARG A 98 20.20 -53.29 -33.91
N LYS A 99 19.72 -54.44 -33.43
CA LYS A 99 18.63 -54.50 -32.43
C LYS A 99 19.06 -53.92 -31.08
N LYS A 100 20.31 -54.13 -30.64
CA LYS A 100 20.86 -53.57 -29.40
C LYS A 100 20.94 -52.04 -29.48
N VAL A 101 21.54 -51.51 -30.55
CA VAL A 101 21.63 -50.05 -30.78
C VAL A 101 20.26 -49.38 -30.81
N LYS A 102 19.25 -50.00 -31.43
CA LYS A 102 17.87 -49.48 -31.47
C LYS A 102 17.23 -49.41 -30.07
N ARG A 103 17.48 -50.40 -29.21
CA ARG A 103 17.01 -50.40 -27.82
C ARG A 103 17.69 -49.31 -27.01
N ASP A 104 19.01 -49.18 -27.12
CA ASP A 104 19.79 -48.18 -26.39
C ASP A 104 19.38 -46.75 -26.79
N ARG A 105 19.20 -46.50 -28.09
CA ARG A 105 18.68 -45.23 -28.59
C ARG A 105 17.26 -44.93 -28.08
N SER A 106 16.37 -45.94 -28.04
CA SER A 106 15.03 -45.78 -27.48
C SER A 106 15.05 -45.46 -25.98
N LYS A 107 15.96 -46.08 -25.22
CA LYS A 107 16.16 -45.79 -23.80
C LYS A 107 16.60 -44.34 -23.57
N ILE A 108 17.62 -43.89 -24.30
CA ILE A 108 18.13 -42.51 -24.25
C ILE A 108 17.03 -41.49 -24.62
N TYR A 109 16.19 -41.78 -25.62
CA TYR A 109 15.08 -40.89 -25.96
C TYR A 109 14.05 -40.78 -24.84
N ARG A 110 13.71 -41.90 -24.17
CA ARG A 110 12.77 -41.87 -23.03
C ARG A 110 13.34 -41.07 -21.86
N GLU A 111 14.61 -41.26 -21.54
CA GLU A 111 15.32 -40.51 -20.50
C GLU A 111 15.34 -39.00 -20.82
N ASN A 112 15.65 -38.61 -22.06
CA ASN A 112 15.59 -37.21 -22.49
C ASN A 112 14.19 -36.60 -22.36
N ILE A 113 13.13 -37.36 -22.64
CA ILE A 113 11.75 -36.90 -22.46
C ILE A 113 11.44 -36.67 -20.97
N ILE A 114 11.88 -37.58 -20.10
CA ILE A 114 11.71 -37.46 -18.64
C ILE A 114 12.45 -36.22 -18.13
N LEU A 115 13.73 -36.06 -18.49
CA LEU A 115 14.55 -34.92 -18.11
C LEU A 115 13.98 -33.59 -18.60
N ARG A 116 13.40 -33.54 -19.80
CA ARG A 116 12.70 -32.34 -20.30
C ARG A 116 11.48 -32.00 -19.46
N LYS A 117 10.68 -33.00 -19.07
CA LYS A 117 9.51 -32.81 -18.19
C LYS A 117 9.92 -32.35 -16.80
N GLU A 118 11.00 -32.89 -16.25
CA GLU A 118 11.54 -32.47 -14.95
C GLU A 118 12.06 -31.04 -14.98
N ASN A 119 12.84 -30.68 -16.01
CA ASN A 119 13.29 -29.31 -16.22
C ASN A 119 12.13 -28.32 -16.35
N GLN A 120 11.06 -28.70 -17.06
CA GLN A 120 9.86 -27.88 -17.16
C GLN A 120 9.17 -27.71 -15.80
N LYS A 121 9.06 -28.77 -14.99
CA LYS A 121 8.52 -28.70 -13.62
C LYS A 121 9.38 -27.81 -12.72
N LEU A 122 10.71 -27.90 -12.82
CA LEU A 122 11.63 -27.05 -12.07
C LEU A 122 11.50 -25.57 -12.45
N LYS A 123 11.42 -25.26 -13.75
CA LYS A 123 11.17 -23.89 -14.23
C LYS A 123 9.85 -23.32 -13.69
N GLN A 124 8.78 -24.12 -13.69
CA GLN A 124 7.49 -23.70 -13.11
C GLN A 124 7.57 -23.47 -11.59
N LYS A 125 8.30 -24.33 -10.86
CA LYS A 125 8.56 -24.14 -9.43
C LYS A 125 9.34 -22.86 -9.18
N TYR A 126 10.43 -22.63 -9.92
CA TYR A 126 11.25 -21.43 -9.81
C TYR A 126 10.43 -20.15 -10.00
N GLU A 127 9.61 -20.07 -11.06
CA GLU A 127 8.74 -18.92 -11.30
C GLU A 127 7.70 -18.70 -10.19
N LYS A 128 7.18 -19.79 -9.61
CA LYS A 128 6.28 -19.71 -8.46
C LYS A 128 6.99 -19.14 -7.23
N TYR A 129 8.22 -19.56 -6.94
CA TYR A 129 9.02 -19.02 -5.83
C TYR A 129 9.40 -17.56 -6.05
N LYS A 130 9.83 -17.19 -7.26
CA LYS A 130 10.15 -15.80 -7.64
C LYS A 130 8.96 -14.87 -7.42
N LYS A 131 7.76 -15.26 -7.86
CA LYS A 131 6.53 -14.48 -7.65
C LYS A 131 6.14 -14.39 -6.17
N LYS A 132 6.40 -15.43 -5.37
CA LYS A 132 6.15 -15.40 -3.92
C LYS A 132 7.09 -14.42 -3.24
N LEU A 133 8.38 -14.45 -3.57
CA LEU A 133 9.40 -13.55 -3.03
C LEU A 133 9.08 -12.08 -3.37
N GLN A 134 8.70 -11.78 -4.61
CA GLN A 134 8.30 -10.42 -5.02
C GLN A 134 7.07 -9.89 -4.26
N ARG A 135 6.16 -10.76 -3.83
CA ARG A 135 4.99 -10.36 -3.03
C ARG A 135 5.37 -10.10 -1.58
N THR A 136 6.27 -10.91 -1.01
CA THR A 136 6.75 -10.72 0.35
C THR A 136 7.57 -9.44 0.47
N THR A 137 8.49 -9.17 -0.47
CA THR A 137 9.29 -7.92 -0.47
C THR A 137 8.39 -6.69 -0.56
N LYS A 138 7.46 -6.64 -1.52
CA LYS A 138 6.48 -5.55 -1.64
C LYS A 138 5.60 -5.36 -0.41
N THR A 139 5.35 -6.43 0.36
CA THR A 139 4.55 -6.34 1.59
C THR A 139 5.39 -5.77 2.73
N LEU A 140 6.67 -6.16 2.83
CA LEU A 140 7.61 -5.62 3.80
C LEU A 140 7.86 -4.12 3.55
N GLU A 141 8.17 -3.73 2.31
CA GLU A 141 8.36 -2.32 1.93
C GLU A 141 7.12 -1.46 2.27
N LYS A 142 5.91 -1.99 2.09
CA LYS A 142 4.67 -1.29 2.46
C LYS A 142 4.49 -1.18 3.97
N LYS A 143 4.93 -2.18 4.74
CA LYS A 143 4.88 -2.14 6.20
C LYS A 143 5.87 -1.11 6.72
N GLU A 144 7.11 -1.13 6.25
CA GLU A 144 8.14 -0.16 6.61
C GLU A 144 7.70 1.28 6.32
N LYS A 145 7.17 1.55 5.12
CA LYS A 145 6.62 2.89 4.79
C LYS A 145 5.48 3.32 5.71
N LYS A 146 4.64 2.38 6.14
CA LYS A 146 3.53 2.67 7.06
C LYS A 146 4.03 2.93 8.48
N THR A 147 5.07 2.24 8.91
CA THR A 147 5.70 2.47 10.22
C THR A 147 6.41 3.82 10.25
N THR A 148 7.19 4.15 9.22
CA THR A 148 7.89 5.45 9.13
C THR A 148 6.92 6.63 8.98
N GLU A 149 5.82 6.48 8.24
CA GLU A 149 4.76 7.48 8.22
C GLU A 149 4.12 7.65 9.60
N LYS A 150 3.84 6.55 10.31
CA LYS A 150 3.26 6.61 11.65
C LYS A 150 4.20 7.31 12.64
N GLU A 151 5.49 6.97 12.65
CA GLU A 151 6.51 7.60 13.48
C GLU A 151 6.69 9.09 13.15
N LYS A 152 6.62 9.47 11.86
CA LYS A 152 6.69 10.88 11.42
C LYS A 152 5.54 11.75 11.95
N TYR A 153 4.35 11.16 12.15
CA TYR A 153 3.19 11.89 12.70
C TYR A 153 3.06 11.76 14.22
N GLU A 154 3.88 10.92 14.87
CA GLU A 154 3.85 10.74 16.32
C GLU A 154 4.58 11.88 17.05
N THR A 155 5.47 12.62 16.36
CA THR A 155 6.30 13.68 16.94
C THR A 155 5.88 15.11 16.59
N LEU A 156 5.03 15.30 15.57
CA LEU A 156 4.64 16.64 15.10
C LEU A 156 3.17 16.93 15.41
N ILE A 157 2.92 17.58 16.54
CA ILE A 157 1.58 18.02 16.93
C ILE A 157 1.46 19.53 16.70
N THR A 158 0.44 19.92 15.92
CA THR A 158 0.04 21.32 15.73
C THR A 158 -1.27 21.58 16.44
N TRP A 159 -1.30 22.62 17.26
CA TRP A 159 -2.50 23.13 17.91
C TRP A 159 -2.85 24.45 17.25
N ASN A 160 -4.05 24.52 16.68
CA ASN A 160 -4.57 25.76 16.09
C ASN A 160 -5.69 26.25 16.98
N PHE A 161 -5.56 27.49 17.47
CA PHE A 161 -6.58 28.19 18.23
C PHE A 161 -7.29 29.16 17.28
N PHE A 162 -8.61 29.11 17.29
CA PHE A 162 -9.39 30.11 16.59
C PHE A 162 -9.30 31.44 17.35
N GLU A 163 -9.38 32.54 16.60
CA GLU A 163 -9.57 33.86 17.19
C GLU A 163 -10.76 33.80 18.15
N ALA A 164 -10.68 34.51 19.28
CA ALA A 164 -11.62 34.41 20.39
C ALA A 164 -13.03 34.92 20.00
N GLY A 165 -13.71 34.22 19.11
CA GLY A 165 -15.11 34.43 18.76
C GLY A 165 -15.98 33.89 19.89
N HIS A 166 -16.61 34.79 20.64
CA HIS A 166 -17.63 34.49 21.67
C HIS A 166 -17.23 33.50 22.78
N GLY A 167 -15.95 33.20 22.98
CA GLY A 167 -15.45 32.41 24.11
C GLY A 167 -15.90 30.94 24.13
N LYS A 168 -16.39 30.41 23.00
CA LYS A 168 -16.81 29.01 22.88
C LYS A 168 -15.78 28.22 22.07
N GLY A 169 -15.02 27.38 22.75
CA GLY A 169 -14.00 26.54 22.14
C GLY A 169 -14.57 25.22 21.57
N PRO A 170 -13.78 24.47 20.79
CA PRO A 170 -14.14 23.12 20.34
C PRO A 170 -14.49 22.17 21.49
N ALA A 171 -13.88 22.36 22.66
CA ALA A 171 -14.17 21.61 23.89
C ALA A 171 -15.64 21.78 24.32
N ASP A 172 -16.21 22.98 24.20
CA ASP A 172 -17.61 23.25 24.56
C ASP A 172 -18.57 22.53 23.61
N VAL A 173 -18.22 22.45 22.32
CA VAL A 173 -19.03 21.73 21.33
C VAL A 173 -19.02 20.22 21.63
N ILE A 174 -17.86 19.66 21.93
CA ILE A 174 -17.69 18.25 22.33
C ILE A 174 -18.46 17.97 23.63
N GLY A 175 -18.28 18.82 24.64
CA GLY A 175 -18.97 18.73 25.92
C GLY A 175 -20.49 18.82 25.77
N GLY A 176 -20.97 19.77 24.96
CA GLY A 176 -22.39 19.92 24.67
C GLY A 176 -22.99 18.72 23.93
N PHE A 177 -22.24 18.09 23.02
CA PHE A 177 -22.67 16.85 22.37
C PHE A 177 -22.77 15.69 23.37
N LEU A 178 -21.75 15.48 24.21
CA LEU A 178 -21.74 14.42 25.22
C LEU A 178 -22.85 14.62 26.25
N LYS A 179 -23.07 15.87 26.69
CA LYS A 179 -24.17 16.23 27.58
C LYS A 179 -25.53 15.84 26.98
N ARG A 180 -25.83 16.27 25.76
CA ARG A 180 -27.10 15.91 25.09
C ARG A 180 -27.29 14.41 24.97
N LYS A 181 -26.22 13.66 24.70
CA LYS A 181 -26.29 12.19 24.66
C LYS A 181 -26.53 11.55 26.03
N ALA A 182 -25.97 12.10 27.09
CA ALA A 182 -26.30 11.67 28.43
C ALA A 182 -27.75 12.00 28.79
N ASP A 183 -28.23 13.21 28.47
CA ASP A 183 -29.61 13.65 28.69
C ASP A 183 -30.61 12.71 27.98
N GLU A 184 -30.34 12.31 26.73
CA GLU A 184 -31.16 11.30 26.00
C GLU A 184 -31.24 9.96 26.75
N ILE A 185 -30.16 9.53 27.38
CA ILE A 185 -30.08 8.24 28.09
C ILE A 185 -30.78 8.31 29.45
N VAL A 186 -30.66 9.46 30.13
CA VAL A 186 -31.42 9.74 31.36
C VAL A 186 -32.91 9.81 31.06
N ALA A 187 -33.32 10.48 29.98
CA ALA A 187 -34.71 10.52 29.53
C ALA A 187 -35.27 9.14 29.16
N ALA A 188 -34.42 8.21 28.73
CA ALA A 188 -34.80 6.81 28.49
C ALA A 188 -34.92 5.97 29.78
N GLY A 189 -34.73 6.59 30.96
CA GLY A 189 -34.90 5.95 32.27
C GLY A 189 -33.62 5.33 32.84
N THR A 190 -32.44 5.64 32.30
CA THR A 190 -31.16 5.17 32.87
C THR A 190 -30.52 6.26 33.72
N ASP A 191 -30.38 6.01 35.02
CA ASP A 191 -29.72 6.97 35.91
C ASP A 191 -28.18 6.98 35.74
N VAL A 192 -27.57 8.16 35.87
CA VAL A 192 -26.13 8.40 35.68
C VAL A 192 -25.57 9.24 36.84
N PRO A 193 -25.37 8.65 38.03
CA PRO A 193 -25.03 9.40 39.23
C PRO A 193 -23.54 9.75 39.36
N LYS A 194 -22.65 9.05 38.63
CA LYS A 194 -21.19 9.18 38.76
C LYS A 194 -20.50 9.21 37.40
N ALA A 195 -19.28 9.77 37.36
CA ALA A 195 -18.45 9.85 36.17
C ALA A 195 -18.16 8.48 35.54
N GLU A 196 -17.90 7.46 36.36
CA GLU A 196 -17.71 6.06 35.92
C GLU A 196 -18.90 5.56 35.11
N LYS A 197 -20.11 5.80 35.62
CA LYS A 197 -21.33 5.40 34.94
C LYS A 197 -21.53 6.18 33.64
N PHE A 198 -21.24 7.48 33.68
CA PHE A 198 -21.29 8.34 32.49
C PHE A 198 -20.37 7.82 31.39
N PHE A 199 -19.13 7.45 31.76
CA PHE A 199 -18.15 6.87 30.85
C PHE A 199 -18.62 5.53 30.26
N GLU A 200 -19.04 4.58 31.10
CA GLU A 200 -19.55 3.28 30.63
C GLU A 200 -20.71 3.43 29.65
N VAL A 201 -21.65 4.31 29.99
CA VAL A 201 -22.89 4.50 29.26
C VAL A 201 -22.65 5.16 27.90
N LEU A 202 -21.65 6.04 27.78
CA LEU A 202 -21.33 6.75 26.53
C LEU A 202 -20.24 6.06 25.70
N LYS A 203 -19.41 5.20 26.32
CA LYS A 203 -18.36 4.45 25.64
C LYS A 203 -18.96 3.60 24.52
N GLY A 204 -18.53 3.86 23.28
CA GLY A 204 -19.00 3.14 22.09
C GLY A 204 -20.33 3.61 21.51
N LYS A 205 -21.04 4.56 22.15
CA LYS A 205 -22.25 5.20 21.57
C LYS A 205 -21.94 6.40 20.69
N SER A 206 -20.71 6.90 20.75
CA SER A 206 -20.24 8.01 19.91
C SER A 206 -18.93 7.68 19.22
N LYS A 207 -18.57 8.49 18.22
CA LYS A 207 -17.24 8.45 17.58
C LYS A 207 -16.15 9.10 18.45
N ILE A 208 -16.54 9.78 19.52
CA ILE A 208 -15.63 10.48 20.42
C ILE A 208 -15.00 9.45 21.35
N GLN A 209 -13.68 9.42 21.38
CA GLN A 209 -12.93 8.59 22.32
C GLN A 209 -12.94 9.27 23.68
N LEU A 210 -13.52 8.58 24.65
CA LEU A 210 -13.53 9.02 26.04
C LEU A 210 -12.38 8.32 26.77
N TYR A 211 -11.77 9.04 27.71
CA TYR A 211 -10.76 8.53 28.62
C TYR A 211 -11.20 8.87 30.05
N MET A 212 -11.12 7.90 30.95
CA MET A 212 -11.33 8.14 32.37
C MET A 212 -10.00 8.55 32.98
N VAL A 213 -9.97 9.70 33.62
CA VAL A 213 -8.81 10.17 34.40
C VAL A 213 -9.22 10.16 35.86
N ILE A 214 -8.54 9.33 36.65
CA ILE A 214 -8.76 9.20 38.08
C ILE A 214 -7.86 10.17 38.84
N GLN A 215 -8.28 10.55 40.05
CA GLN A 215 -7.58 11.53 40.87
C GLN A 215 -6.13 11.14 41.15
N GLU A 216 -5.89 9.85 41.41
CA GLU A 216 -4.57 9.30 41.69
C GLU A 216 -3.62 9.50 40.49
N THR A 217 -4.16 9.45 39.26
CA THR A 217 -3.36 9.70 38.05
C THR A 217 -3.02 11.18 37.91
N ILE A 218 -3.91 12.09 38.30
CA ILE A 218 -3.66 13.53 38.29
C ILE A 218 -2.55 13.87 39.27
N GLU A 219 -2.62 13.33 40.49
CA GLU A 219 -1.64 13.55 41.54
C GLU A 219 -0.26 13.00 41.16
N ALA A 220 -0.20 11.74 40.70
CA ALA A 220 1.05 11.15 40.21
C ALA A 220 1.67 11.92 39.04
N THR A 221 0.85 12.46 38.14
CA THR A 221 1.34 13.30 37.03
C THR A 221 1.81 14.66 37.56
N GLY A 222 1.14 15.22 38.56
CA GLY A 222 1.51 16.48 39.21
C GLY A 222 2.89 16.41 39.88
N GLU A 223 3.24 15.28 40.48
CA GLU A 223 4.55 15.06 41.09
C GLU A 223 5.69 14.99 40.05
N GLN A 224 5.39 14.49 38.85
CA GLN A 224 6.35 14.43 37.73
C GLN A 224 6.56 15.80 37.07
N LEU A 225 5.66 16.76 37.28
CA LEU A 225 5.75 18.07 36.65
C LEU A 225 6.74 18.98 37.41
N PRO A 226 7.68 19.62 36.69
CA PRO A 226 8.59 20.57 37.32
C PRO A 226 7.83 21.80 37.83
N LYS A 227 8.04 22.15 39.11
CA LYS A 227 7.36 23.28 39.78
C LYS A 227 7.69 24.66 39.19
N ASN A 228 8.76 24.75 38.38
CA ASN A 228 9.30 26.00 37.85
C ASN A 228 8.91 26.29 36.37
N ILE A 229 7.73 25.86 35.93
CA ILE A 229 7.23 26.17 34.58
C ILE A 229 6.78 27.63 34.53
N LYS A 230 7.45 28.44 33.70
CA LYS A 230 7.06 29.85 33.51
C LYS A 230 5.84 29.93 32.61
N PRO A 231 4.67 30.43 33.02
CA PRO A 231 3.51 30.48 32.12
C PRO A 231 3.78 31.32 30.87
N LEU A 232 3.30 30.85 29.72
CA LEU A 232 3.32 31.62 28.48
C LEU A 232 2.42 32.84 28.64
N GLN A 233 2.97 34.04 28.50
CA GLN A 233 2.21 35.28 28.58
C GLN A 233 1.47 35.54 27.27
N GLY A 234 0.25 36.09 27.36
CA GLY A 234 -0.53 36.46 26.17
C GLY A 234 -1.10 35.26 25.39
N THR A 235 -1.42 34.15 26.05
CA THR A 235 -2.01 32.95 25.43
C THR A 235 -3.24 33.24 24.57
N LEU A 236 -4.04 34.25 24.93
CA LEU A 236 -5.20 34.68 24.14
C LEU A 236 -4.85 35.23 22.75
N GLN A 237 -3.64 35.75 22.56
CA GLN A 237 -3.16 36.24 21.27
C GLN A 237 -2.57 35.12 20.41
N VAL A 238 -2.35 33.94 20.99
CA VAL A 238 -1.70 32.82 20.32
C VAL A 238 -2.72 32.03 19.52
N HIS A 239 -2.58 32.03 18.20
CA HIS A 239 -3.46 31.32 17.28
C HIS A 239 -2.89 29.97 16.84
N GLN A 240 -1.58 29.76 17.02
CA GLN A 240 -0.93 28.55 16.55
C GLN A 240 0.22 28.16 17.48
N ILE A 241 0.25 26.89 17.89
CA ILE A 241 1.32 26.28 18.68
C ILE A 241 1.79 25.01 17.99
N PHE A 242 3.10 24.81 17.96
CA PHE A 242 3.76 23.65 17.38
C PHE A 242 4.86 23.18 18.32
N THR A 243 5.09 21.87 18.32
CA THR A 243 6.25 21.28 18.98
C THR A 243 6.93 20.32 18.01
N GLU A 244 8.24 20.45 17.91
CA GLU A 244 9.11 19.54 17.15
C GLU A 244 10.03 18.76 18.08
N ILE A 245 10.40 19.38 19.21
CA ILE A 245 11.35 18.87 20.19
C ILE A 245 10.68 18.93 21.56
N CYS A 246 10.85 17.88 22.35
CA CYS A 246 10.34 17.83 23.72
C CYS A 246 10.91 19.00 24.54
N GLY A 247 10.04 19.73 25.24
CA GLY A 247 10.45 20.87 26.06
C GLY A 247 10.58 22.20 25.32
N GLU A 248 10.31 22.26 24.01
CA GLU A 248 10.23 23.51 23.26
C GLU A 248 8.86 23.66 22.57
N LEU A 249 8.23 24.83 22.75
CA LEU A 249 7.01 25.20 22.03
C LEU A 249 7.31 26.38 21.11
N LYS A 250 6.95 26.25 19.84
CA LYS A 250 6.96 27.36 18.89
C LYS A 250 5.53 27.86 18.75
N TYR A 251 5.31 29.16 18.82
CA TYR A 251 3.97 29.73 18.75
C TYR A 251 3.91 30.95 17.85
N ARG A 252 2.70 31.28 17.36
CA ARG A 252 2.44 32.45 16.52
C ARG A 252 1.19 33.17 16.98
N THR A 253 1.20 34.48 16.78
CA THR A 253 0.02 35.32 16.99
C THR A 253 -0.98 35.23 15.85
N LEU A 254 -0.58 34.74 14.67
CA LEU A 254 -1.47 34.52 13.54
C LEU A 254 -1.20 33.13 12.94
N GLY A 255 -2.25 32.42 12.55
CA GLY A 255 -2.11 31.09 11.93
C GLY A 255 -1.61 31.19 10.48
N CYS A 256 -0.65 30.33 10.10
CA CYS A 256 -0.34 30.07 8.69
C CYS A 256 -0.39 28.58 8.40
N PHE A 257 -0.89 28.24 7.21
CA PHE A 257 -1.07 26.86 6.72
C PHE A 257 -0.29 26.60 5.43
N CYS A 258 0.73 27.42 5.19
CA CYS A 258 1.48 27.54 3.95
C CYS A 258 2.17 26.21 3.57
N ASN A 259 2.71 25.52 4.57
CA ASN A 259 2.98 24.09 4.54
C ASN A 259 2.35 23.55 5.83
N ARG A 260 1.73 22.37 5.85
CA ARG A 260 1.15 21.77 7.07
C ARG A 260 2.18 21.44 8.17
N SER A 261 3.35 22.06 8.11
CA SER A 261 4.55 21.94 8.94
C SER A 261 5.05 23.34 9.35
N PHE A 262 6.14 23.41 10.10
CA PHE A 262 6.81 24.66 10.43
C PHE A 262 7.20 25.44 9.17
N CYS A 263 7.02 26.76 9.20
CA CYS A 263 7.47 27.67 8.15
C CYS A 263 7.96 29.00 8.76
N GLY A 264 8.70 29.80 7.99
CA GLY A 264 9.18 31.11 8.46
C GLY A 264 8.11 32.22 8.47
N CYS A 265 6.91 31.95 7.95
CA CYS A 265 5.86 32.96 7.82
C CYS A 265 5.36 33.44 9.20
N LEU A 266 4.97 34.71 9.27
CA LEU A 266 4.34 35.33 10.45
C LEU A 266 5.20 35.24 11.73
N GLN A 267 6.52 35.18 11.57
CA GLN A 267 7.53 35.30 12.64
C GLN A 267 7.23 34.43 13.89
N PRO A 268 7.34 33.10 13.79
CA PRO A 268 7.14 32.22 14.94
C PRO A 268 8.08 32.56 16.10
N LYS A 269 7.55 32.60 17.31
CA LYS A 269 8.28 32.81 18.56
C LYS A 269 8.55 31.47 19.24
N ILE A 270 9.69 31.35 19.92
CA ILE A 270 10.06 30.15 20.67
C ILE A 270 9.79 30.41 22.16
N TYR A 271 9.16 29.46 22.81
CA TYR A 271 8.90 29.44 24.24
C TYR A 271 9.50 28.16 24.83
N ARG A 272 10.36 28.37 25.83
CA ARG A 272 10.99 27.31 26.63
C ARG A 272 10.42 27.40 28.05
N PRO A 273 9.54 26.46 28.46
CA PRO A 273 8.93 26.48 29.79
C PRO A 273 9.96 26.32 30.92
N LEU A 274 11.06 25.62 30.64
CA LEU A 274 12.18 25.41 31.57
C LEU A 274 13.39 26.21 31.08
N LYS A 275 14.04 26.95 32.00
CA LYS A 275 15.33 27.59 31.72
C LYS A 275 16.43 26.53 31.86
N ASP A 276 17.16 26.32 30.77
CA ASP A 276 18.52 25.75 30.71
C ASP A 276 18.82 24.55 31.63
N SER A 277 18.14 23.42 31.40
CA SER A 277 18.61 22.10 31.88
C SER A 277 18.75 21.06 30.77
N LEU A 278 18.61 21.47 29.49
CA LEU A 278 18.61 20.56 28.34
C LEU A 278 20.00 20.06 27.90
N HIS A 279 21.10 20.53 28.51
CA HIS A 279 22.43 19.96 28.22
C HIS A 279 22.71 18.64 28.95
N ASN A 280 21.92 18.23 29.94
CA ASN A 280 22.25 17.04 30.75
C ASN A 280 21.46 15.77 30.41
N ILE A 281 20.50 15.82 29.45
CA ILE A 281 19.63 14.65 29.16
C ILE A 281 20.07 13.89 27.90
N LEU A 282 20.92 14.47 27.05
CA LEU A 282 21.45 13.76 25.87
C LEU A 282 22.75 12.99 26.14
N ASP A 283 23.40 13.17 27.30
CA ASP A 283 24.70 12.54 27.62
C ASP A 283 24.59 11.28 28.51
N MET A 284 23.37 10.81 28.85
CA MET A 284 23.19 9.64 29.75
C MET A 284 22.80 8.33 29.05
N ASN A 285 23.03 8.17 27.75
CA ASN A 285 22.74 6.91 27.03
C ASN A 285 23.84 6.48 26.04
N VAL A 286 25.10 6.79 26.32
CA VAL A 286 26.25 6.12 25.70
C VAL A 286 27.31 5.99 26.78
N ASP A 287 27.30 4.88 27.53
CA ASP A 287 28.47 4.24 28.15
C ASP A 287 27.96 3.22 29.18
N GLU A 288 27.79 1.98 28.72
CA GLU A 288 28.01 0.71 29.46
C GLU A 288 27.46 -0.44 28.62
N ILE A 289 28.23 -0.85 27.61
CA ILE A 289 28.25 -2.25 27.17
C ILE A 289 29.72 -2.67 27.21
N ASP A 290 30.13 -3.17 28.37
CA ASP A 290 31.34 -3.97 28.49
C ASP A 290 31.24 -5.14 27.51
N THR A 291 32.11 -5.14 26.50
CA THR A 291 32.34 -6.31 25.64
C THR A 291 33.81 -6.66 25.68
N ASP A 292 34.23 -7.26 26.78
CA ASP A 292 35.42 -8.10 26.81
C ASP A 292 35.12 -9.39 26.04
N MET A 293 35.62 -9.47 24.80
CA MET A 293 36.08 -10.73 24.21
C MET A 293 37.11 -10.45 23.13
N SER A 294 38.35 -10.80 23.47
CA SER A 294 39.47 -11.04 22.56
C SER A 294 39.12 -12.09 21.49
N ASP A 295 39.61 -11.90 20.26
CA ASP A 295 40.74 -12.64 19.69
C ASP A 295 40.71 -12.75 18.15
N SER A 296 41.87 -12.44 17.55
CA SER A 296 42.42 -12.85 16.25
C SER A 296 41.68 -12.53 14.93
N GLY A 297 42.44 -11.96 13.98
CA GLY A 297 42.11 -12.03 12.56
C GLY A 297 42.49 -10.79 11.77
N SER A 298 43.78 -10.62 11.52
CA SER A 298 44.32 -9.70 10.52
C SER A 298 43.68 -9.93 9.15
N ASP A 299 43.26 -8.86 8.47
CA ASP A 299 43.49 -8.70 7.03
C ASP A 299 43.40 -7.22 6.64
N ASN A 300 44.55 -6.71 6.21
CA ASN A 300 44.74 -5.37 5.68
C ASN A 300 44.08 -5.25 4.30
N ILE A 301 43.16 -4.30 4.13
CA ILE A 301 42.74 -3.82 2.80
C ILE A 301 42.99 -2.31 2.75
N PRO A 302 43.87 -1.80 1.86
CA PRO A 302 44.25 -0.41 1.87
C PRO A 302 43.14 0.50 1.29
N LEU A 303 42.75 1.49 2.09
CA LEU A 303 41.91 2.62 1.71
C LEU A 303 42.73 3.58 0.83
N SER A 304 42.54 3.51 -0.49
CA SER A 304 42.98 4.58 -1.40
C SER A 304 42.11 4.63 -2.66
N ARG A 305 40.90 5.18 -2.55
CA ARG A 305 40.23 5.88 -3.67
C ARG A 305 38.97 6.61 -3.20
N LEU A 306 39.17 7.83 -2.70
CA LEU A 306 38.15 8.86 -2.67
C LEU A 306 38.58 9.93 -3.67
N GLN A 307 37.78 10.12 -4.71
CA GLN A 307 37.46 11.39 -5.37
C GLN A 307 36.76 11.09 -6.69
N HIS A 308 35.43 11.12 -6.66
CA HIS A 308 34.63 11.55 -7.79
C HIS A 308 33.36 12.21 -7.24
N GLU A 309 33.36 13.53 -7.34
CA GLU A 309 32.21 14.39 -7.12
C GLU A 309 31.14 14.03 -8.16
N ASN A 310 29.96 13.64 -7.69
CA ASN A 310 28.77 13.56 -8.52
C ASN A 310 27.84 14.69 -8.08
N GLU A 311 27.83 15.77 -8.86
CA GLU A 311 26.78 16.79 -8.85
C GLU A 311 25.42 16.11 -9.06
N ILE A 312 24.58 16.12 -8.03
CA ILE A 312 23.19 15.70 -8.14
C ILE A 312 22.42 16.87 -8.76
N ASN A 313 22.18 16.76 -10.05
CA ASN A 313 21.27 17.61 -10.80
C ASN A 313 19.83 17.35 -10.29
N VAL A 314 19.25 18.34 -9.58
CA VAL A 314 17.88 18.28 -9.04
C VAL A 314 16.92 18.63 -10.19
N PRO A 315 16.08 17.70 -10.69
CA PRO A 315 15.16 18.03 -11.74
C PRO A 315 14.01 18.88 -11.18
N ASP A 316 13.72 19.94 -11.93
CA ASP A 316 12.67 20.93 -11.74
C ASP A 316 11.32 20.31 -11.32
N LEU A 317 10.94 20.53 -10.06
CA LEU A 317 9.74 20.01 -9.40
C LEU A 317 8.56 21.00 -9.53
N PHE A 318 8.35 21.58 -10.71
CA PHE A 318 7.11 22.26 -11.05
C PHE A 318 6.16 21.31 -11.81
N GLN A 319 5.61 20.32 -11.11
CA GLN A 319 4.36 19.69 -11.56
C GLN A 319 3.20 20.30 -10.77
N PRO A 320 2.15 20.80 -11.44
CA PRO A 320 0.99 21.36 -10.75
C PRO A 320 0.34 20.27 -9.89
N ARG A 321 0.12 20.57 -8.60
CA ARG A 321 -0.54 19.65 -7.67
C ARG A 321 -1.94 19.34 -8.17
N LYS A 322 -2.34 18.06 -8.08
CA LYS A 322 -3.73 17.65 -8.28
C LYS A 322 -4.58 18.31 -7.19
N GLN A 323 -5.60 19.06 -7.60
CA GLN A 323 -6.58 19.68 -6.69
C GLN A 323 -7.12 18.64 -5.72
N THR A 324 -7.07 18.99 -4.43
CA THR A 324 -7.61 18.13 -3.39
C THR A 324 -9.12 18.29 -3.30
N VAL A 325 -9.81 17.31 -2.69
CA VAL A 325 -11.25 17.40 -2.42
C VAL A 325 -11.59 18.65 -1.59
N TYR A 326 -10.66 19.14 -0.78
CA TYR A 326 -10.83 20.37 -0.01
C TYR A 326 -10.84 21.61 -0.92
N ASP A 327 -9.94 21.68 -1.89
CA ASP A 327 -9.85 22.78 -2.86
C ASP A 327 -11.10 22.83 -3.77
N LEU A 328 -11.74 21.68 -4.02
CA LEU A 328 -12.99 21.59 -4.79
C LEU A 328 -14.21 22.06 -3.99
N ILE A 329 -14.19 21.93 -2.66
CA ILE A 329 -15.33 22.30 -1.81
C ILE A 329 -15.24 23.76 -1.36
N TYR A 330 -14.03 24.28 -1.19
CA TYR A 330 -13.77 25.59 -0.60
C TYR A 330 -13.03 26.57 -1.51
N SER A 331 -12.85 26.27 -2.81
CA SER A 331 -12.44 27.33 -3.74
C SER A 331 -13.50 28.44 -3.70
N PRO A 332 -13.08 29.71 -3.55
CA PRO A 332 -13.97 30.83 -3.79
C PRO A 332 -14.55 30.64 -5.19
N LYS A 333 -15.86 30.47 -5.28
CA LYS A 333 -16.52 30.65 -6.57
C LYS A 333 -16.35 32.13 -6.86
N ASP A 334 -15.71 32.44 -7.98
CA ASP A 334 -15.64 33.81 -8.48
C ASP A 334 -17.08 34.31 -8.63
N TYR A 335 -17.55 35.05 -7.64
CA TYR A 335 -18.83 35.76 -7.66
C TYR A 335 -18.60 37.09 -8.35
N ASP A 336 -18.21 37.04 -9.63
CA ASP A 336 -18.17 38.23 -10.46
C ASP A 336 -19.08 38.03 -11.66
N ASN A 337 -20.05 38.94 -11.75
CA ASN A 337 -20.96 39.25 -12.85
C ASN A 337 -22.31 38.50 -12.86
N GLU A 338 -23.21 38.87 -11.95
CA GLU A 338 -24.60 39.09 -12.39
C GLU A 338 -24.79 40.60 -12.59
N PRO A 339 -25.21 41.07 -13.78
CA PRO A 339 -25.57 42.46 -13.98
C PRO A 339 -26.86 42.76 -13.22
N ASP A 340 -26.81 43.74 -12.33
CA ASP A 340 -27.98 44.33 -11.68
C ASP A 340 -28.96 44.81 -12.76
N ASN A 341 -30.02 44.03 -12.97
CA ASN A 341 -31.13 44.43 -13.81
C ASN A 341 -32.43 44.36 -12.99
N ASP A 342 -32.81 45.56 -12.56
CA ASP A 342 -34.16 46.07 -12.61
C ASP A 342 -35.22 45.65 -11.57
N THR A 343 -35.60 46.68 -10.80
CA THR A 343 -36.98 47.17 -10.63
C THR A 343 -38.11 46.15 -10.46
N ASN A 344 -38.54 45.97 -9.21
CA ASN A 344 -39.94 45.93 -8.80
C ASN A 344 -39.99 46.05 -7.27
N ARG A 345 -40.40 47.20 -6.70
CA ARG A 345 -41.81 47.56 -6.48
C ARG A 345 -42.53 46.49 -5.65
N PHE A 346 -42.60 46.68 -4.33
CA PHE A 346 -43.82 46.45 -3.54
C PHE A 346 -43.76 47.25 -2.24
N LEU A 347 -44.59 48.29 -2.20
CA LEU A 347 -45.20 48.86 -0.99
C LEU A 347 -45.92 47.77 -0.20
N TRP A 348 -45.93 47.87 1.12
CA TRP A 348 -47.03 47.73 2.11
C TRP A 348 -46.34 47.98 3.48
N GLU A 349 -46.62 49.10 4.17
CA GLU A 349 -47.64 49.21 5.22
C GLU A 349 -47.60 48.10 6.27
#